data_AF-A0A7D9J6V1-F1
#
_entry.id   AF-A0A7D9J6V1-F1
#
_cell.length_a   1.000
_cell.length_b   1.000
_cell.length_c   1.000
_cell.angle_alpha   90.00
_cell.angle_beta   90.00
_cell.angle_gamma   90.00
#
_symmetry.space_group_name_H-M   'P 1'
#
loop_
_entity.id
_entity.type
_entity.pdbx_description
1 polymer ?
#
loop_
_entity_poly.entity_id
_entity_poly.type
_entity_poly.pdbx_seq_one_letter_code
_entity_poly.pdbx_strand_id
1 'polypeptide(L)'
;MELPLLGMTTAEIRFRSTTVTATFYVTTGRNENLLSCNTAESLGILKITVNTVLDTPNTPPEQNFPDLFDGIGKIKDKTIKLNIDPEIEP
;
A
#
# COMPACT_ATOMS: atom_id res chain seq x y z
N MET A 1 4.73 -6.70 17.32
CA MET A 1 3.89 -7.64 18.10
C MET A 1 3.61 -8.80 17.18
N GLU A 2 4.22 -9.96 17.41
CA GLU A 2 3.96 -11.16 16.60
C GLU A 2 2.69 -11.85 17.10
N LEU A 3 1.88 -12.36 16.18
CA LEU A 3 0.73 -13.22 16.50
C LEU A 3 1.23 -14.66 16.63
N PRO A 4 1.22 -15.30 17.81
CA PRO A 4 1.77 -16.65 17.95
C PRO A 4 0.91 -17.66 17.18
N LEU A 5 1.50 -18.30 16.17
CA LEU A 5 0.84 -19.27 15.30
C LEU A 5 0.75 -20.63 15.99
N LEU A 6 -0.47 -21.17 16.08
CA LEU A 6 -0.75 -22.52 16.56
C LEU A 6 -0.64 -23.56 15.45
N GLY A 7 -0.97 -23.18 14.22
CA GLY A 7 -0.89 -24.09 13.08
C GLY A 7 -1.60 -23.55 11.84
N MET A 8 -1.60 -24.38 10.81
CA MET A 8 -2.20 -24.08 9.52
C MET A 8 -3.09 -25.23 9.07
N THR A 9 -4.18 -24.90 8.40
CA THR A 9 -5.04 -25.89 7.77
C THR A 9 -5.61 -25.36 6.47
N THR A 10 -5.83 -26.23 5.49
CA THR A 10 -6.43 -25.87 4.21
C THR A 10 -7.87 -26.34 4.20
N ALA A 11 -8.78 -25.44 3.88
CA ALA A 11 -10.20 -25.76 3.82
C ALA A 11 -10.88 -25.02 2.66
N GLU A 12 -12.00 -25.60 2.20
CA GLU A 12 -12.91 -24.91 1.31
C GLU A 12 -13.76 -23.90 2.10
N ILE A 13 -13.81 -22.68 1.58
CA ILE A 13 -14.64 -21.61 2.10
C ILE A 13 -15.63 -21.19 1.03
N ARG A 14 -16.84 -20.87 1.46
CA ARG A 14 -17.93 -20.55 0.55
C ARG A 14 -18.60 -19.25 0.94
N PHE A 15 -18.86 -18.42 -0.06
CA PHE A 15 -19.74 -17.26 0.05
C PHE A 15 -20.72 -17.27 -1.13
N ARG A 16 -22.01 -17.34 -0.84
CA ARG A 16 -23.08 -17.49 -1.85
C ARG A 16 -22.83 -18.69 -2.78
N SER A 17 -22.60 -18.45 -4.07
CA SER A 17 -22.33 -19.45 -5.10
C SER A 17 -20.85 -19.67 -5.37
N THR A 18 -19.96 -18.93 -4.70
CA THR A 18 -18.51 -18.99 -4.92
C THR A 18 -17.85 -19.82 -3.83
N THR A 19 -17.04 -20.79 -4.23
CA THR A 19 -16.21 -21.61 -3.34
C THR A 19 -14.75 -21.42 -3.70
N VAL A 20 -13.91 -21.21 -2.69
CA VAL A 20 -12.45 -21.05 -2.82
C VAL A 20 -11.77 -21.95 -1.80
N THR A 21 -10.65 -22.57 -2.17
CA THR A 21 -9.79 -23.28 -1.22
C THR A 21 -8.77 -22.29 -0.65
N ALA A 22 -8.71 -22.14 0.67
CA ALA A 22 -7.81 -21.21 1.33
C ALA A 22 -7.11 -21.84 2.54
N THR A 23 -5.90 -21.35 2.83
CA THR A 23 -5.15 -21.73 4.02
C THR A 23 -5.50 -20.81 5.19
N PHE A 24 -5.95 -21.41 6.28
CA PHE A 24 -6.20 -20.74 7.56
C PHE A 24 -4.95 -20.80 8.42
N TYR A 25 -4.63 -19.65 9.02
CA TYR A 25 -3.57 -19.50 10.00
C TYR A 25 -4.22 -19.33 11.37
N VAL A 26 -4.09 -20.34 12.23
CA VAL A 26 -4.71 -20.33 13.56
C VAL A 26 -3.72 -19.72 14.53
N THR A 27 -4.11 -18.66 15.24
CA THR A 27 -3.25 -17.96 16.20
C THR A 27 -3.81 -18.06 17.61
N THR A 28 -2.96 -17.87 18.62
CA THR A 28 -3.40 -17.76 20.02
C THR A 28 -4.01 -16.38 20.31
N GLY A 29 -4.99 -16.34 21.21
CA GLY A 29 -5.63 -15.11 21.69
C GLY A 29 -7.12 -14.99 21.34
N ARG A 30 -7.78 -13.96 21.86
CA ARG A 30 -9.16 -13.60 21.49
C ARG A 30 -9.12 -12.59 20.35
N ASN A 31 -8.82 -13.06 19.16
CA ASN A 31 -8.82 -12.25 17.94
C ASN A 31 -10.06 -12.57 17.11
N GLU A 32 -10.54 -11.59 16.35
CA GLU A 32 -11.56 -11.85 15.32
C GLU A 32 -10.94 -12.57 14.13
N ASN A 33 -11.77 -13.27 13.36
CA ASN A 33 -11.33 -13.93 12.14
C ASN A 33 -11.08 -12.86 11.06
N LEU A 34 -9.90 -12.90 10.46
CA LEU A 34 -9.54 -12.02 9.35
C LEU A 34 -9.50 -12.80 8.04
N LEU A 35 -10.05 -12.20 6.99
CA LEU A 35 -9.93 -12.69 5.63
C LEU A 35 -8.84 -11.89 4.91
N SER A 36 -7.94 -12.59 4.20
CA SER A 36 -6.96 -11.88 3.37
C SER A 36 -7.66 -11.13 2.24
N CYS A 37 -7.07 -10.03 1.77
CA CYS A 37 -7.60 -9.26 0.64
C CYS A 37 -7.83 -10.16 -0.60
N ASN A 38 -6.84 -10.99 -0.93
CA ASN A 38 -6.91 -11.92 -2.05
C ASN A 38 -8.06 -12.93 -1.91
N THR A 39 -8.24 -13.49 -0.71
CA THR A 39 -9.32 -14.44 -0.46
C THR A 39 -10.69 -13.76 -0.51
N ALA A 40 -10.80 -12.53 0.01
CA ALA A 40 -12.02 -11.72 -0.03
C ALA A 40 -12.42 -11.35 -1.47
N GLU A 41 -11.44 -11.00 -2.31
CA GLU A 41 -11.64 -10.75 -3.73
C GLU A 41 -12.05 -12.01 -4.49
N SER A 42 -11.37 -13.13 -4.24
CA SER A 42 -11.68 -14.43 -4.87
C SER A 42 -13.09 -14.92 -4.52
N LEU A 43 -13.57 -14.64 -3.31
CA LEU A 43 -14.94 -14.92 -2.89
C LEU A 43 -15.98 -13.91 -3.43
N GLY A 44 -15.54 -12.81 -4.03
CA GLY A 44 -16.41 -11.72 -4.48
C GLY A 44 -17.03 -10.91 -3.34
N ILE A 45 -16.45 -10.96 -2.14
CA ILE A 45 -16.87 -10.14 -0.99
C ILE A 45 -16.34 -8.73 -1.14
N LEU A 46 -15.09 -8.61 -1.60
CA LEU A 46 -14.40 -7.34 -1.81
C LEU A 46 -14.14 -7.15 -3.31
N LYS A 47 -14.41 -5.95 -3.83
CA LYS A 47 -14.02 -5.56 -5.18
C LYS A 47 -13.27 -4.23 -5.09
N ILE A 48 -11.94 -4.29 -5.14
CA ILE A 48 -11.11 -3.10 -5.23
C ILE A 48 -11.01 -2.70 -6.70
N THR A 49 -11.48 -1.50 -7.02
CA THR A 49 -11.26 -0.90 -8.34
C THR A 49 -10.43 0.35 -8.12
N VAL A 50 -9.17 0.32 -8.57
CA VAL A 50 -8.35 1.53 -8.63
C VAL A 50 -8.75 2.24 -9.92
N ASN A 51 -9.28 3.46 -9.80
CA ASN A 51 -9.40 4.33 -10.96
C ASN A 51 -7.97 4.67 -11.39
N THR A 52 -7.44 3.90 -12.33
CA THR A 52 -6.27 4.34 -13.08
C THR A 52 -6.71 5.56 -13.86
N VAL A 53 -6.13 6.71 -13.53
CA VAL A 53 -6.15 7.85 -14.44
C VAL A 53 -5.41 7.36 -15.68
N LEU A 54 -6.17 6.95 -16.71
CA LEU A 54 -5.61 6.46 -17.98
C LEU A 54 -4.88 7.57 -18.72
N ASP A 55 -5.13 8.82 -18.34
CA ASP A 55 -4.32 9.94 -18.75
C ASP A 55 -3.03 9.92 -17.92
N THR A 56 -1.96 9.37 -18.49
CA THR A 56 -0.65 9.99 -18.25
C THR A 56 -0.86 11.49 -18.45
N PRO A 57 -0.65 12.34 -17.44
CA PRO A 57 -0.77 13.77 -17.62
C PRO A 57 0.06 14.15 -18.84
N ASN A 58 -0.56 14.68 -19.89
CA ASN A 58 0.16 15.14 -21.08
C ASN A 58 1.24 16.18 -20.71
N THR A 59 1.09 16.77 -19.52
CA THR A 59 2.04 17.64 -18.87
C THR A 59 2.39 17.11 -17.47
N PRO A 60 3.68 16.89 -17.16
CA PRO A 60 4.15 16.61 -15.80
C PRO A 60 3.53 17.58 -14.77
N PRO A 61 3.23 17.12 -13.54
CA PRO A 61 2.69 18.00 -12.49
C PRO A 61 3.53 19.27 -12.26
N GLU A 62 4.85 19.15 -12.46
CA GLU A 62 5.83 20.25 -12.43
C GLU A 62 5.46 21.39 -13.40
N GLN A 63 4.93 21.08 -14.58
CA GLN A 63 4.51 22.08 -15.57
C GLN A 63 3.15 22.71 -15.23
N ASN A 64 2.27 21.96 -14.56
CA ASN A 64 0.95 22.46 -14.16
C ASN A 64 1.04 23.33 -12.89
N PHE A 65 2.07 23.13 -12.07
CA PHE A 65 2.26 23.85 -10.82
C PHE A 65 3.71 24.33 -10.64
N PRO A 66 4.27 25.12 -11.58
CA PRO A 66 5.66 25.57 -11.51
C PRO A 66 5.94 26.28 -10.18
N ASP A 67 4.96 26.98 -9.62
CA ASP A 67 5.09 27.64 -8.32
C ASP A 67 5.33 26.73 -7.11
N LEU A 68 5.00 25.43 -7.22
CA LEU A 68 5.22 24.42 -6.18
C LEU A 68 6.53 23.65 -6.39
N PHE A 69 7.03 23.61 -7.62
CA PHE A 69 8.16 22.75 -8.03
C PHE A 69 9.41 23.54 -8.45
N ASP A 70 9.32 24.86 -8.68
CA ASP A 70 10.47 25.76 -8.80
C ASP A 70 10.99 26.13 -7.41
N GLY A 71 11.93 25.31 -6.91
CA GLY A 71 12.67 25.54 -5.67
C GLY A 71 12.33 24.57 -4.53
N ILE A 72 12.94 24.76 -3.36
CA ILE A 72 12.60 24.00 -2.15
C ILE A 72 11.37 24.65 -1.52
N GLY A 73 10.19 24.37 -2.08
CA GLY A 73 8.91 24.92 -1.62
C GLY A 73 8.83 26.45 -1.71
N LYS A 74 8.48 27.15 -0.62
CA LYS A 74 8.33 28.63 -0.62
C LYS A 74 9.65 29.42 -0.76
N ILE A 75 10.79 28.74 -0.86
CA ILE A 75 12.12 29.35 -0.92
C ILE A 75 12.55 29.44 -2.39
N LYS A 76 12.01 30.44 -3.11
CA LYS A 76 12.27 30.64 -4.54
C LYS A 76 13.57 31.39 -4.83
N ASP A 77 13.98 32.29 -3.92
CA ASP A 77 15.09 33.24 -4.17
C ASP A 77 16.28 33.09 -3.21
N LYS A 78 16.50 31.91 -2.63
CA LYS A 78 17.66 31.67 -1.75
C LYS A 78 18.41 30.41 -2.14
N THR A 79 19.68 30.58 -2.50
CA THR A 79 20.64 29.49 -2.57
C THR A 79 20.99 29.06 -1.16
N ILE A 80 20.47 27.91 -0.73
CA ILE A 80 20.86 27.30 0.54
C ILE A 80 22.17 26.53 0.29
N LYS A 81 23.25 26.94 0.94
CA LYS A 81 24.47 26.12 1.00
C LYS A 81 24.25 25.04 2.05
N LEU A 82 24.06 23.81 1.60
CA LEU A 82 24.09 22.66 2.50
C LEU A 82 25.56 22.44 2.88
N ASN A 83 25.92 22.72 4.13
CA ASN A 83 27.24 22.32 4.64
C ASN A 83 27.21 20.79 4.81
N ILE A 84 27.75 20.10 3.81
CA ILE A 84 28.00 18.67 3.89
C ILE A 84 29.30 18.51 4.67
N ASP A 85 29.23 17.76 5.77
CA ASP A 85 30.41 17.38 6.54
C ASP A 85 31.24 16.39 5.70
N PRO A 86 32.47 16.76 5.29
CA PRO A 86 33.29 15.91 4.45
C PRO A 86 33.81 14.65 5.16
N GLU A 87 33.65 14.54 6.48
CA GLU A 87 34.07 13.37 7.26
C GLU A 87 32.99 12.27 7.32
N ILE A 88 31.79 12.53 6.79
CA ILE A 88 30.70 11.56 6.76
C ILE A 88 30.60 10.99 5.34
N GLU A 89 30.92 9.69 5.19
CA GLU A 89 30.67 8.98 3.92
C GLU A 89 29.17 8.88 3.62
N PRO A 90 28.75 8.96 2.34
CA PRO A 90 27.34 8.98 1.94
C PRO A 90 26.50 7.77 2.37
#